data_AF-A0A3N5FIQ5-F1
#
_entry.id   AF-A0A3N5FIQ5-F1
#
_cell.length_a   1.000
_cell.length_b   1.000
_cell.length_c   1.000
_cell.angle_alpha   90.00
_cell.angle_beta   90.00
_cell.angle_gamma   90.00
#
_symmetry.space_group_name_H-M   'P 1'
#
loop_
_entity.id
_entity.type
_entity.pdbx_description
1 polymer ?
#
loop_
_entity_poly.entity_id
_entity_poly.type
_entity_poly.pdbx_seq_one_letter_code
_entity_poly.pdbx_strand_id
1 'polypeptide(L)' 'EVQVPIVFITAYPERLLTGERPEPTFLVTKPFVPETVRVAVSQALLFT' A
#
# COMPACT_ATOMS: atom_id res chain seq x y z
N GLU A 1 16.99 10.67 9.38
CA GLU A 1 16.74 9.91 8.14
C GLU A 1 15.42 10.39 7.55
N VAL A 2 15.27 10.43 6.22
CA VAL A 2 14.00 10.82 5.60
C VAL A 2 13.11 9.59 5.54
N GLN A 3 11.95 9.64 6.19
CA GLN A 3 10.96 8.57 6.12
C GLN A 3 10.22 8.70 4.79
N VAL A 4 10.47 7.76 3.87
CA VAL A 4 9.86 7.75 2.53
C VAL A 4 8.61 6.85 2.57
N PRO A 5 7.42 7.34 2.15
CA PRO A 5 6.21 6.52 2.09
C PRO A 5 6.35 5.36 1.10
N ILE A 6 5.81 4.20 1.46
CA ILE A 6 5.82 2.99 0.63
C ILE A 6 4.37 2.53 0.39
N VAL A 7 4.02 2.31 -0.87
CA VAL A 7 2.74 1.73 -1.30
C VAL A 7 3.01 0.41 -2.01
N PHE A 8 2.43 -0.69 -1.51
CA PHE A 8 2.58 -2.01 -2.10
C PHE A 8 1.50 -2.29 -3.15
N ILE A 9 1.85 -2.98 -4.24
CA ILE A 9 0.91 -3.36 -5.29
C ILE A 9 1.04 -4.87 -5.58
N THR A 10 -0.05 -5.65 -5.44
CA THR A 10 -0.02 -7.12 -5.60
C THR A 10 -1.34 -7.70 -6.10
N ALA A 11 -1.34 -8.90 -6.69
CA ALA A 11 -2.57 -9.66 -7.00
C ALA A 11 -3.00 -10.59 -5.86
N TYR A 12 -2.16 -10.70 -4.83
CA TYR A 12 -2.32 -11.67 -3.74
C TYR A 12 -2.27 -10.95 -2.39
N PRO A 13 -3.23 -10.05 -2.09
CA PRO A 13 -3.25 -9.28 -0.83
C PRO A 13 -3.24 -10.19 0.40
N GLU A 14 -3.91 -11.34 0.34
CA GLU A 14 -4.00 -12.33 1.41
C GLU A 14 -2.64 -12.87 1.86
N ARG A 15 -1.62 -12.82 0.99
CA ARG A 15 -0.25 -13.22 1.35
C ARG A 15 0.45 -12.16 2.19
N LEU A 16 0.03 -10.91 2.12
CA LEU A 16 0.65 -9.79 2.85
C LEU A 16 -0.14 -9.39 4.09
N LEU A 17 -1.40 -9.84 4.20
CA LEU A 17 -2.32 -9.57 5.32
C LEU A 17 -2.52 -10.83 6.16
N THR A 18 -1.42 -11.42 6.63
CA THR A 18 -1.44 -12.69 7.35
C THR A 18 -1.49 -12.54 8.86
N GLY A 19 -1.32 -11.34 9.41
CA GLY A 19 -1.23 -11.07 10.86
C GLY A 19 0.03 -11.61 11.55
N GLU A 20 0.77 -12.54 10.93
CA GLU A 20 1.97 -13.19 11.49
C GLU A 20 3.26 -12.39 11.32
N ARG A 21 3.24 -11.34 10.50
CA ARG A 21 4.40 -10.49 10.18
C ARG A 21 3.96 -9.03 9.99
N PRO A 22 4.88 -8.05 10.05
CA PRO A 22 4.54 -6.66 9.81
C PRO A 22 3.83 -6.48 8.47
N GLU A 23 2.60 -5.95 8.54
CA GLU A 23 1.75 -5.74 7.36
C GLU A 23 2.05 -4.37 6.72
N PRO A 24 1.89 -4.24 5.39
CA PRO A 24 2.05 -2.97 4.72
C PRO A 24 0.95 -1.99 5.12
N THR A 25 1.31 -0.77 5.49
CA THR A 25 0.36 0.31 5.84
C THR A 25 -0.52 0.71 4.66
N PHE A 26 0.03 0.68 3.44
CA PHE A 26 -0.69 1.00 2.20
C PHE A 26 -0.51 -0.12 1.17
N LEU A 27 -1.62 -0.68 0.70
CA LEU A 27 -1.64 -1.78 -0.27
C LEU A 27 -2.74 -1.57 -1.32
N VAL A 28 -2.41 -1.78 -2.59
CA VAL A 28 -3.34 -1.72 -3.73
C VAL A 28 -3.35 -3.08 -4.44
N THR A 29 -4.54 -3.65 -4.59
CA THR A 29 -4.70 -4.94 -5.28
C THR A 29 -4.78 -4.74 -6.80
N LYS A 30 -4.06 -5.56 -7.57
CA LYS A 30 -4.19 -5.62 -9.04
C LYS A 30 -5.23 -6.68 -9.45
N PRO A 31 -6.00 -6.46 -10.53
CA PRO A 31 -6.01 -5.24 -11.35
C PRO A 31 -6.65 -4.06 -10.61
N PHE A 32 -6.14 -2.85 -10.85
CA PHE A 32 -6.64 -1.60 -10.27
C PHE A 32 -6.94 -0.59 -11.37
N VAL A 33 -7.78 0.39 -11.04
CA VAL A 33 -7.94 1.60 -11.84
C VAL A 33 -6.90 2.64 -11.40
N PRO A 34 -6.40 3.51 -12.30
CA PRO A 34 -5.35 4.48 -11.97
C PRO A 34 -5.69 5.39 -10.77
N GLU A 35 -6.97 5.73 -10.59
CA GLU A 35 -7.43 6.56 -9.48
C GLU A 35 -7.17 5.91 -8.11
N THR A 36 -7.23 4.58 -8.00
CA THR A 36 -6.94 3.86 -6.75
C THR A 36 -5.49 4.08 -6.31
N VAL A 37 -4.54 4.05 -7.26
CA VAL A 37 -3.12 4.30 -6.97
C VAL A 37 -2.93 5.76 -6.56
N ARG A 38 -3.58 6.71 -7.25
CA ARG A 38 -3.51 8.13 -6.89
C ARG A 38 -3.98 8.37 -5.47
N VAL A 39 -5.12 7.79 -5.08
CA VAL A 39 -5.64 7.91 -3.71
C VAL A 39 -4.64 7.32 -2.70
N ALA A 40 -4.12 6.12 -2.95
CA ALA A 40 -3.16 5.48 -2.04
C ALA A 40 -1.87 6.30 -1.85
N VAL A 41 -1.32 6.87 -2.92
CA VAL A 41 -0.15 7.76 -2.83
C VAL A 41 -0.47 9.04 -2.07
N SER A 42 -1.62 9.67 -2.33
CA SER A 42 -2.06 10.86 -1.58
C SER A 42 -2.23 10.58 -0.09
N GLN A 43 -2.80 9.43 0.29
CA GLN A 43 -2.91 9.01 1.69
C GLN A 43 -1.53 8.76 2.30
N ALA A 44 -0.62 8.07 1.59
CA ALA A 44 0.72 7.80 2.09
C ALA A 44 1.50 9.09 2.38
N LEU A 45 1.37 10.11 1.54
CA LEU A 45 2.03 11.41 1.76
C LEU A 45 1.44 12.24 2.91
N LEU A 46 0.20 11.97 3.34
CA LEU A 46 -0.45 12.70 4.45
C LEU A 46 -0.06 12.16 5.83
N PHE A 47 0.34 10.88 5.93
CA PHE A 47 0.56 10.18 7.20
C PHE A 47 2.04 9.82 7.47
N THR A 48 2.99 10.28 6.65
CA THR A 48 4.44 10.09 6.84
C THR A 48 5.15 11.27 7.46
#